data_AF-A0A2P2LIL4-F1
#
_entry.id   AF-A0A2P2LIL4-F1
#
_cell.length_a   1.000
_cell.length_b   1.000
_cell.length_c   1.000
_cell.angle_alpha   90.00
_cell.angle_beta   90.00
_cell.angle_gamma   90.00
#
_symmetry.space_group_name_H-M   'P 1'
#
loop_
_entity.id
_entity.type
_entity.pdbx_description
1 polymer ?
#
loop_
_entity_poly.entity_id
_entity_poly.type
_entity_poly.pdbx_seq_one_letter_code
_entity_poly.pdbx_strand_id
1 'polypeptide(L)'
;MDFYVRVFVRIYTSASAMKNTPLKLSYVYQCTGCDSFHLQPVGRTISKNNSVRYLPGFGPAVAQECSDCGKKFNMGGPIWSAPIHDQEWLTSILEDVKQDKDSYPAYNRISAVLTTISEELIDVPLFVSLHNLCATLKCTSPSAVIFRSAVLNAGYHISGTHVNPLGLKSDAPMDVIWDIMRCWVKNHPVKSQAPDQPGSVILAREPVLQANFARAVASLSKAQAKKVARFLPNPERHWGPKLRAGRQITSKHVSLLGPDAVNGHLNHENSEEPEAKRHKRDDTENPTSIS
;
A
#
# COMPACT_ATOMS: atom_id res chain seq x y z
N MET A 1 -10.58 8.44 -0.90
CA MET A 1 -10.06 7.75 0.30
C MET A 1 -10.37 8.61 1.50
N ASP A 2 -10.97 8.05 2.54
CA ASP A 2 -11.23 8.81 3.76
C ASP A 2 -10.00 8.83 4.66
N PHE A 3 -9.83 9.91 5.41
CA PHE A 3 -8.65 10.19 6.23
C PHE A 3 -8.88 9.80 7.69
N TYR A 4 -9.48 8.64 7.92
CA TYR A 4 -9.72 8.05 9.24
C TYR A 4 -9.56 6.54 9.18
N VAL A 5 -9.31 5.94 10.35
CA VAL A 5 -9.36 4.49 10.54
C VAL A 5 -10.65 4.16 11.30
N ARG A 6 -11.37 3.13 10.87
CA ARG A 6 -12.57 2.64 11.55
C ARG A 6 -12.35 1.20 11.97
N VAL A 7 -12.58 0.93 13.24
CA VAL A 7 -12.41 -0.41 13.83
C VAL A 7 -13.68 -0.75 14.61
N PHE A 8 -14.24 -1.92 14.33
CA PHE A 8 -15.30 -2.52 15.12
C PHE A 8 -14.71 -3.73 15.83
N VAL A 9 -14.81 -3.76 17.16
CA VAL A 9 -14.25 -4.84 17.97
C VAL A 9 -15.34 -5.48 18.82
N ARG A 10 -15.27 -6.80 18.96
CA ARG A 10 -16.03 -7.54 19.98
C ARG A 10 -15.09 -7.89 21.11
N ILE A 11 -15.43 -7.45 22.32
CA ILE A 11 -14.62 -7.68 23.51
C ILE A 11 -14.98 -9.05 24.10
N TYR A 12 -13.96 -9.87 24.33
CA TYR A 12 -14.09 -11.17 24.99
C TYR A 12 -13.27 -11.17 26.27
N THR A 13 -13.85 -11.70 27.34
CA THR A 13 -13.15 -11.88 28.62
C THR A 13 -12.78 -13.35 28.78
N SER A 14 -11.51 -13.68 28.57
CA SER A 14 -11.01 -15.03 28.79
C SER A 14 -9.50 -15.03 29.01
N ALA A 15 -9.06 -15.58 30.15
CA ALA A 15 -7.64 -15.69 30.48
C ALA A 15 -6.88 -16.62 29.52
N SER A 16 -7.54 -17.65 28.99
CA SER A 16 -6.93 -18.55 27.99
C SER A 16 -6.82 -17.87 26.63
N ALA A 17 -7.84 -17.14 26.20
CA ALA A 17 -7.84 -16.43 24.92
C ALA A 17 -6.76 -15.33 24.86
N MET A 18 -6.49 -14.67 25.99
CA MET A 18 -5.46 -13.62 26.06
C MET A 18 -4.05 -14.14 25.75
N LYS A 19 -3.76 -15.41 26.06
CA LYS A 19 -2.48 -16.04 25.70
C LYS A 19 -2.26 -16.13 24.19
N ASN A 20 -3.33 -16.09 23.38
CA ASN A 20 -3.24 -16.11 21.92
C ASN A 20 -2.94 -14.72 21.31
N THR A 21 -3.05 -13.63 22.06
CA THR A 21 -2.85 -12.27 21.53
C THR A 21 -1.47 -12.06 20.90
N PRO A 22 -0.34 -12.51 21.50
CA PRO A 22 0.98 -12.37 20.88
C PRO A 22 1.13 -13.13 19.55
N LEU A 23 0.32 -14.15 19.30
CA LEU A 23 0.33 -14.90 18.02
C LEU A 23 -0.24 -14.10 16.86
N LYS A 24 -0.99 -13.04 17.18
CA LYS A 24 -1.68 -12.16 16.21
C LYS A 24 -0.88 -10.90 15.92
N LEU A 25 0.29 -10.75 16.53
CA LEU A 25 1.18 -9.61 16.39
C LEU A 25 2.43 -10.02 15.61
N SER A 26 2.86 -9.16 14.69
CA SER A 26 4.11 -9.33 13.95
C SER A 26 4.84 -8.01 13.78
N TYR A 27 6.17 -8.05 13.76
CA TYR A 27 6.98 -6.96 13.22
C TYR A 27 7.04 -7.05 11.69
N VAL A 28 7.15 -5.91 11.02
CA VAL A 28 7.28 -5.80 9.57
C VAL A 28 8.70 -5.35 9.24
N TYR A 29 9.36 -6.06 8.34
CA TYR A 29 10.61 -5.65 7.72
C TYR A 29 10.31 -5.25 6.29
N GLN A 30 10.36 -3.95 5.97
CA GLN A 30 10.12 -3.43 4.62
C GLN A 30 11.43 -2.96 3.99
N CYS A 31 11.74 -3.48 2.81
CA CYS A 31 12.95 -3.12 2.08
C CYS A 31 12.87 -1.67 1.58
N THR A 32 13.92 -0.90 1.81
CA THR A 32 14.00 0.51 1.38
C THR A 32 14.22 0.69 -0.13
N GLY A 33 14.58 -0.38 -0.84
CA GLY A 33 14.86 -0.34 -2.28
C GLY A 33 13.68 -0.78 -3.15
N CYS A 34 13.10 -1.94 -2.85
CA CYS A 34 12.10 -2.59 -3.70
C CYS A 34 10.72 -2.74 -3.06
N ASP A 35 10.51 -2.20 -1.85
CA ASP A 35 9.26 -2.31 -1.09
C ASP A 35 8.81 -3.75 -0.74
N SER A 36 9.67 -4.76 -0.98
CA SER A 36 9.42 -6.12 -0.50
C SER A 36 9.33 -6.13 1.02
N PHE A 37 8.37 -6.86 1.58
CA PHE A 37 8.16 -6.90 3.02
C PHE A 37 8.07 -8.33 3.55
N HIS A 38 8.47 -8.49 4.81
CA HIS A 38 8.41 -9.77 5.53
C HIS A 38 7.87 -9.56 6.95
N LEU A 39 7.14 -10.55 7.45
CA LEU A 39 6.57 -10.52 8.79
C LEU A 39 7.37 -11.41 9.73
N GLN A 40 7.65 -10.89 10.93
CA GLN A 40 8.23 -11.67 12.02
C GLN A 40 7.21 -11.78 13.16
N PRO A 41 6.58 -12.96 13.35
CA PRO A 41 5.64 -13.19 14.43
C PRO A 41 6.27 -12.95 15.81
N VAL A 42 5.54 -12.29 16.71
CA VAL A 42 6.00 -12.01 18.07
C VAL A 42 5.97 -13.27 18.95
N GLY A 43 4.94 -14.10 18.78
CA GLY A 43 4.76 -15.35 19.52
C GLY A 43 4.47 -16.53 18.61
N ARG A 44 4.71 -17.73 19.14
CA ARG A 44 4.36 -19.02 18.53
C ARG A 44 3.82 -19.98 19.59
N THR A 45 3.16 -21.04 19.14
CA THR A 45 2.70 -22.13 20.01
C THR A 45 3.39 -23.44 19.66
N ILE A 46 3.53 -24.30 20.66
CA ILE A 46 3.84 -25.72 20.49
C ILE A 46 2.72 -26.49 21.19
N SER A 47 2.06 -27.39 20.46
CA SER A 47 1.10 -28.34 21.03
C SER A 47 1.79 -29.69 21.26
N LYS A 48 1.76 -30.19 22.51
CA LYS A 48 2.21 -31.55 22.87
C LYS A 48 1.25 -32.14 23.89
N ASN A 49 0.78 -33.38 23.66
CA ASN A 49 -0.04 -34.16 24.59
C ASN A 49 -1.18 -33.35 25.23
N ASN A 50 -2.02 -32.74 24.39
CA ASN A 50 -3.17 -31.91 24.81
C ASN A 50 -2.83 -30.62 25.59
N SER A 51 -1.54 -30.27 25.70
CA SER A 51 -1.08 -29.02 26.31
C SER A 51 -0.54 -28.07 25.23
N VAL A 52 -0.93 -26.79 25.31
CA VAL A 52 -0.44 -25.73 24.42
C VAL A 52 0.54 -24.86 25.20
N ARG A 53 1.79 -24.83 24.74
CA ARG A 53 2.84 -23.95 25.28
C ARG A 53 3.03 -22.75 24.36
N TYR A 54 3.00 -21.57 24.95
CA TYR A 54 3.27 -20.30 24.26
C TYR A 54 4.75 -19.97 24.41
N LEU A 55 5.39 -19.60 23.31
CA LEU A 55 6.81 -19.29 23.23
C LEU A 55 7.02 -18.02 22.40
N PRO A 56 8.15 -17.32 22.59
CA PRO A 56 8.56 -16.26 21.67
C PRO A 56 8.72 -16.79 20.24
N GLY A 57 8.44 -15.92 19.26
CA GLY A 57 8.74 -16.17 17.85
C GLY A 57 10.24 -16.39 17.63
N PHE A 58 10.58 -17.09 16.54
CA PHE A 58 11.97 -17.22 16.12
C PHE A 58 12.42 -15.95 15.38
N GLY A 59 13.70 -15.60 15.51
CA GLY A 59 14.30 -14.50 14.78
C GLY A 59 15.78 -14.77 14.46
N PRO A 60 16.35 -14.06 13.47
CA PRO A 60 15.69 -13.06 12.61
C PRO A 60 14.90 -13.69 11.45
N ALA A 61 13.77 -13.08 11.07
CA ALA A 61 12.96 -13.55 9.92
C ALA A 61 13.58 -13.24 8.55
N VAL A 62 14.50 -12.27 8.50
CA VAL A 62 15.22 -11.83 7.30
C VAL A 62 16.70 -11.66 7.59
N ALA A 63 17.53 -11.73 6.55
CA ALA A 63 18.94 -11.35 6.64
C ALA A 63 19.08 -9.81 6.83
N GLN A 64 20.32 -9.33 7.02
CA GLN A 64 20.59 -7.89 7.12
C GLN A 64 20.25 -7.12 5.83
N GLU A 65 20.35 -7.80 4.69
CA GLU A 65 20.10 -7.25 3.36
C GLU A 65 18.98 -8.01 2.66
N CYS A 66 18.24 -7.30 1.81
CA CYS A 66 17.15 -7.87 1.03
C CYS A 66 17.68 -8.91 0.05
N SER A 67 17.09 -10.10 0.10
CA SER A 67 17.41 -11.18 -0.82
C SER A 67 17.23 -10.74 -2.27
N ASP A 68 16.25 -9.90 -2.60
CA ASP A 68 15.92 -9.55 -3.99
C ASP A 68 16.77 -8.42 -4.58
N CYS A 69 17.07 -7.37 -3.81
CA CYS A 69 17.72 -6.16 -4.32
C CYS A 69 18.97 -5.72 -3.54
N GLY A 70 19.34 -6.40 -2.46
CA GLY A 70 20.53 -6.10 -1.66
C GLY A 70 20.44 -4.84 -0.78
N LYS A 71 19.32 -4.10 -0.78
CA LYS A 71 19.14 -2.94 0.10
C LYS A 71 18.68 -3.36 1.50
N LYS A 72 18.84 -2.46 2.47
CA LYS A 72 18.49 -2.70 3.88
C LYS A 72 16.97 -2.69 4.12
N PHE A 73 16.57 -3.23 5.27
CA PHE A 73 15.18 -3.20 5.74
C PHE A 73 14.96 -2.12 6.79
N ASN A 74 13.82 -1.44 6.71
CA ASN A 74 13.24 -0.71 7.83
C ASN A 74 12.37 -1.66 8.64
N MET A 75 12.57 -1.69 9.96
CA MET A 75 11.74 -2.46 10.88
C MET A 75 10.61 -1.56 11.43
N GLY A 76 9.38 -2.05 11.41
CA GLY A 76 8.20 -1.39 11.97
C GLY A 76 7.32 -2.35 12.75
N GLY A 77 6.42 -1.81 13.58
CA GLY A 77 5.46 -2.59 14.37
C GLY A 77 5.73 -2.58 15.88
N PRO A 78 5.13 -3.52 16.64
CA PRO A 78 4.34 -4.65 16.13
C PRO A 78 3.00 -4.20 15.55
N ILE A 79 2.58 -4.84 14.46
CA ILE A 79 1.26 -4.67 13.86
C ILE A 79 0.40 -5.90 14.13
N TRP A 80 -0.93 -5.76 14.00
CA TRP A 80 -1.84 -6.89 13.94
C TRP A 80 -1.69 -7.60 12.59
N SER A 81 -1.31 -8.88 12.61
CA SER A 81 -1.08 -9.71 11.42
C SER A 81 -2.09 -10.84 11.25
N ALA A 82 -3.09 -10.92 12.13
CA ALA A 82 -4.21 -11.86 12.00
C ALA A 82 -5.35 -11.24 11.17
N PRO A 83 -6.37 -12.04 10.79
CA PRO A 83 -7.60 -11.54 10.18
C PRO A 83 -8.13 -10.25 10.82
N ILE A 84 -8.37 -9.23 9.99
CA ILE A 84 -8.96 -7.93 10.40
C ILE A 84 -10.46 -7.82 10.10
N HIS A 85 -11.02 -8.85 9.46
CA HIS A 85 -12.39 -8.89 8.99
C HIS A 85 -13.06 -10.19 9.45
N ASP A 86 -14.31 -10.07 9.91
CA ASP A 86 -15.19 -11.18 10.21
C ASP A 86 -16.16 -11.36 9.05
N GLN A 87 -16.04 -12.46 8.30
CA GLN A 87 -16.82 -12.66 7.06
C GLN A 87 -18.30 -12.92 7.32
N GLU A 88 -18.64 -13.58 8.42
CA GLU A 88 -20.03 -13.85 8.78
C GLU A 88 -20.73 -12.52 9.08
N TRP A 89 -20.08 -11.68 9.90
CA TRP A 89 -20.60 -10.35 10.23
C TRP A 89 -20.66 -9.43 9.00
N LEU A 90 -19.67 -9.45 8.13
CA LEU A 90 -19.67 -8.67 6.89
C LEU A 90 -20.79 -9.09 5.94
N THR A 91 -21.06 -10.38 5.83
CA THR A 91 -22.13 -10.91 4.98
C THR A 91 -23.49 -10.46 5.50
N SER A 92 -23.72 -10.60 6.82
CA SER A 92 -24.94 -10.13 7.48
C SER A 92 -25.18 -8.63 7.25
N ILE A 93 -24.18 -7.77 7.50
CA ILE A 93 -24.33 -6.32 7.30
C ILE A 93 -24.58 -6.00 5.83
N LEU A 94 -23.91 -6.67 4.91
CA LEU A 94 -24.09 -6.42 3.49
C LEU A 94 -25.52 -6.78 3.03
N GLU A 95 -26.14 -7.80 3.64
CA GLU A 95 -27.54 -8.16 3.41
C GLU A 95 -28.50 -7.12 4.01
N ASP A 96 -28.29 -6.72 5.27
CA ASP A 96 -29.11 -5.72 5.95
C ASP A 96 -29.11 -4.39 5.20
N VAL A 97 -27.92 -3.91 4.80
CA VAL A 97 -27.77 -2.66 4.03
C VAL A 97 -28.48 -2.75 2.69
N LYS A 98 -28.50 -3.93 2.04
CA LYS A 98 -29.21 -4.13 0.76
C LYS A 98 -30.72 -4.15 0.93
N GLN A 99 -31.24 -4.65 2.04
CA GLN A 99 -32.67 -4.66 2.32
C GLN A 99 -33.20 -3.27 2.62
N ASP A 100 -32.45 -2.46 3.38
CA ASP A 100 -32.88 -1.14 3.82
C ASP A 100 -32.16 0.00 3.07
N LYS A 101 -32.22 -0.05 1.74
CA LYS A 101 -31.49 0.88 0.86
C LYS A 101 -31.85 2.34 1.11
N ASP A 102 -33.13 2.62 1.32
CA ASP A 102 -33.67 3.99 1.39
C ASP A 102 -33.31 4.70 2.70
N SER A 103 -33.04 3.95 3.77
CA SER A 103 -32.61 4.50 5.06
C SER A 103 -31.15 4.96 5.07
N TYR A 104 -30.35 4.62 4.06
CA TYR A 104 -28.93 4.99 3.99
C TYR A 104 -28.65 6.00 2.88
N PRO A 105 -28.48 7.30 3.21
CA PRO A 105 -28.12 8.33 2.22
C PRO A 105 -26.83 8.03 1.46
N ALA A 106 -25.89 7.31 2.10
CA ALA A 106 -24.61 6.91 1.52
C ALA A 106 -24.59 5.43 1.07
N TYR A 107 -25.75 4.83 0.78
CA TYR A 107 -25.89 3.41 0.41
C TYR A 107 -24.85 2.94 -0.61
N ASN A 108 -24.72 3.65 -1.74
CA ASN A 108 -23.80 3.26 -2.82
C ASN A 108 -22.35 3.14 -2.32
N ARG A 109 -21.95 4.03 -1.40
CA ARG A 109 -20.61 4.04 -0.82
C ARG A 109 -20.40 2.90 0.17
N ILE A 110 -21.38 2.69 1.05
CA ILE A 110 -21.33 1.61 2.05
C ILE A 110 -21.30 0.26 1.34
N SER A 111 -22.21 0.04 0.39
CA SER A 111 -22.30 -1.18 -0.41
C SER A 111 -21.02 -1.45 -1.20
N ALA A 112 -20.44 -0.42 -1.83
CA ALA A 112 -19.17 -0.52 -2.56
C ALA A 112 -18.00 -0.95 -1.67
N VAL A 113 -17.86 -0.32 -0.49
CA VAL A 113 -16.79 -0.62 0.46
C VAL A 113 -16.96 -2.03 1.03
N LEU A 114 -18.15 -2.39 1.51
CA LEU A 114 -18.43 -3.72 2.07
C LEU A 114 -18.23 -4.83 1.03
N THR A 115 -18.67 -4.60 -0.22
CA THR A 115 -18.43 -5.56 -1.31
C THR A 115 -16.93 -5.73 -1.56
N THR A 116 -16.17 -4.64 -1.58
CA THR A 116 -14.71 -4.70 -1.78
C THR A 116 -14.02 -5.47 -0.65
N ILE A 117 -14.41 -5.23 0.60
CA ILE A 117 -13.89 -5.93 1.78
C ILE A 117 -14.26 -7.42 1.73
N SER A 118 -15.47 -7.77 1.31
CA SER A 118 -15.92 -9.17 1.22
C SER A 118 -15.14 -10.00 0.19
N GLU A 119 -14.56 -9.35 -0.82
CA GLU A 119 -13.73 -9.99 -1.86
C GLU A 119 -12.23 -9.97 -1.52
N GLU A 120 -11.84 -9.39 -0.39
CA GLU A 120 -10.45 -9.22 0.03
C GLU A 120 -9.91 -10.47 0.75
N LEU A 121 -8.65 -10.84 0.49
CA LEU A 121 -7.96 -11.89 1.23
C LEU A 121 -7.79 -11.49 2.70
N ILE A 122 -8.23 -12.39 3.59
CA ILE A 122 -8.38 -12.13 5.03
C ILE A 122 -7.12 -12.56 5.80
N ASP A 123 -6.50 -13.62 5.31
CA ASP A 123 -5.29 -14.25 5.81
C ASP A 123 -4.02 -13.48 5.45
N VAL A 124 -4.10 -12.57 4.48
CA VAL A 124 -2.99 -11.70 4.06
C VAL A 124 -3.15 -10.30 4.67
N PRO A 125 -2.29 -9.88 5.63
CA PRO A 125 -2.48 -8.63 6.35
C PRO A 125 -2.07 -7.38 5.55
N LEU A 126 -1.04 -7.49 4.70
CA LEU A 126 -0.47 -6.37 3.93
C LEU A 126 -0.73 -6.57 2.43
N PHE A 127 -0.36 -5.59 1.61
CA PHE A 127 -0.57 -5.61 0.15
C PHE A 127 0.68 -5.13 -0.59
N VAL A 128 0.82 -5.56 -1.84
CA VAL A 128 1.80 -5.02 -2.79
C VAL A 128 1.15 -3.98 -3.69
N SER A 129 1.89 -2.93 -4.05
CA SER A 129 1.44 -1.91 -4.98
C SER A 129 2.01 -2.20 -6.36
N LEU A 130 1.15 -2.47 -7.35
CA LEU A 130 1.61 -2.71 -8.73
C LEU A 130 2.38 -1.50 -9.27
N HIS A 131 1.95 -0.29 -8.89
CA HIS A 131 2.64 0.94 -9.25
C HIS A 131 4.06 0.99 -8.70
N ASN A 132 4.27 0.60 -7.44
CA ASN A 132 5.60 0.62 -6.81
C ASN A 132 6.52 -0.42 -7.47
N LEU A 133 6.02 -1.64 -7.73
CA LEU A 133 6.77 -2.68 -8.44
C LEU A 133 7.27 -2.18 -9.80
N CYS A 134 6.38 -1.53 -10.57
CA CYS A 134 6.74 -0.97 -11.88
C CYS A 134 7.69 0.22 -11.74
N ALA A 135 7.53 1.05 -10.72
CA ALA A 135 8.39 2.19 -10.44
C ALA A 135 9.82 1.77 -10.04
N THR A 136 9.97 0.64 -9.34
CA THR A 136 11.26 0.04 -9.01
C THR A 136 11.96 -0.48 -10.27
N LEU A 137 11.23 -1.15 -11.16
CA LEU A 137 11.78 -1.73 -12.40
C LEU A 137 11.88 -0.74 -13.56
N LYS A 138 11.26 0.44 -13.44
CA LYS A 138 11.09 1.43 -14.53
C LYS A 138 10.45 0.82 -15.79
N CYS A 139 9.50 -0.09 -15.59
CA CYS A 139 8.78 -0.75 -16.67
C CYS A 139 7.43 -0.12 -16.93
N THR A 140 6.88 -0.39 -18.11
CA THR A 140 5.47 -0.13 -18.39
C THR A 140 4.60 -1.01 -17.50
N SER A 141 3.58 -0.43 -16.88
CA SER A 141 2.72 -1.18 -15.95
C SER A 141 1.85 -2.17 -16.73
N PRO A 142 1.83 -3.47 -16.36
CA PRO A 142 0.79 -4.36 -16.85
C PRO A 142 -0.57 -3.88 -16.35
N SER A 143 -1.64 -4.30 -17.04
CA SER A 143 -2.97 -4.11 -16.49
C SER A 143 -3.15 -4.98 -15.24
N ALA A 144 -3.93 -4.50 -14.26
CA ALA A 144 -4.20 -5.26 -13.04
C ALA A 144 -4.82 -6.64 -13.34
N VAL A 145 -5.58 -6.79 -14.43
CA VAL A 145 -6.18 -8.07 -14.85
C VAL A 145 -5.12 -9.06 -15.32
N ILE A 146 -4.14 -8.59 -16.10
CA ILE A 146 -3.04 -9.43 -16.59
C ILE A 146 -2.16 -9.87 -15.42
N PHE A 147 -1.78 -8.94 -14.55
CA PHE A 147 -0.96 -9.26 -13.38
C PHE A 147 -1.66 -10.25 -12.45
N ARG A 148 -2.96 -10.05 -12.16
CA ARG A 148 -3.75 -11.03 -11.40
C ARG A 148 -3.82 -12.39 -12.06
N SER A 149 -3.97 -12.42 -13.38
CA SER A 149 -3.98 -13.70 -14.11
C SER A 149 -2.66 -14.44 -13.94
N ALA A 150 -1.53 -13.74 -14.01
CA ALA A 150 -0.22 -14.34 -13.81
C ALA A 150 -0.04 -14.93 -12.41
N VAL A 151 -0.48 -14.23 -11.36
CA VAL A 151 -0.42 -14.72 -9.98
C VAL A 151 -1.34 -15.94 -9.78
N LEU A 152 -2.57 -15.90 -10.32
CA LEU A 152 -3.50 -17.04 -10.26
C LEU A 152 -2.96 -18.26 -11.01
N ASN A 153 -2.38 -18.06 -12.20
CA ASN A 153 -1.80 -19.14 -12.99
C ASN A 153 -0.53 -19.72 -12.35
N ALA A 154 0.14 -18.95 -11.48
CA ALA A 154 1.24 -19.44 -10.65
C ALA A 154 0.78 -20.24 -9.43
N GLY A 155 -0.53 -20.41 -9.22
CA GLY A 155 -1.10 -21.20 -8.13
C GLY A 155 -1.35 -20.43 -6.83
N TYR A 156 -1.26 -19.09 -6.86
CA TYR A 156 -1.43 -18.22 -5.70
C TYR A 156 -2.74 -17.46 -5.77
N HIS A 157 -3.25 -17.08 -4.59
CA HIS A 157 -4.44 -16.26 -4.47
C HIS A 157 -4.09 -14.78 -4.60
N ILE A 158 -5.03 -14.01 -5.16
CA ILE A 158 -4.88 -12.56 -5.27
C ILE A 158 -6.23 -11.85 -5.14
N SER A 159 -6.26 -10.76 -4.40
CA SER A 159 -7.40 -9.84 -4.32
C SER A 159 -6.97 -8.39 -4.47
N GLY A 160 -7.94 -7.50 -4.68
CA GLY A 160 -7.73 -6.08 -4.40
C GLY A 160 -7.73 -5.82 -2.90
N THR A 161 -7.41 -4.60 -2.49
CA THR A 161 -7.63 -4.12 -1.12
C THR A 161 -8.53 -2.90 -1.11
N HIS A 162 -9.35 -2.73 -0.07
CA HIS A 162 -10.17 -1.53 0.13
C HIS A 162 -9.33 -0.27 0.45
N VAL A 163 -8.07 -0.42 0.89
CA VAL A 163 -7.20 0.68 1.34
C VAL A 163 -6.47 1.39 0.20
N ASN A 164 -6.31 0.74 -0.95
CA ASN A 164 -5.63 1.32 -2.11
C ASN A 164 -6.17 0.72 -3.42
N PRO A 165 -6.65 1.53 -4.39
CA PRO A 165 -7.14 1.03 -5.68
C PRO A 165 -6.08 0.28 -6.50
N LEU A 166 -4.80 0.58 -6.30
CA LEU A 166 -3.66 -0.08 -6.95
C LEU A 166 -3.00 -1.15 -6.06
N GLY A 167 -3.52 -1.35 -4.84
CA GLY A 167 -3.04 -2.36 -3.92
C GLY A 167 -3.62 -3.73 -4.25
N LEU A 168 -2.77 -4.74 -4.13
CA LEU A 168 -3.10 -6.13 -4.38
C LEU A 168 -2.62 -6.97 -3.19
N LYS A 169 -3.52 -7.74 -2.59
CA LYS A 169 -3.14 -8.73 -1.59
C LYS A 169 -2.91 -10.06 -2.27
N SER A 170 -1.84 -10.74 -1.93
CA SER A 170 -1.54 -12.07 -2.43
C SER A 170 -0.79 -12.86 -1.36
N ASP A 171 -1.02 -14.17 -1.33
CA ASP A 171 -0.25 -15.13 -0.54
C ASP A 171 1.04 -15.57 -1.27
N ALA A 172 1.28 -15.07 -2.48
CA ALA A 172 2.52 -15.29 -3.21
C ALA A 172 3.71 -14.65 -2.47
N PRO A 173 4.80 -15.39 -2.28
CA PRO A 173 6.03 -14.83 -1.74
C PRO A 173 6.66 -13.83 -2.72
N MET A 174 7.48 -12.90 -2.21
CA MET A 174 7.98 -11.79 -3.02
C MET A 174 8.91 -12.22 -4.15
N ASP A 175 9.64 -13.32 -3.99
CA ASP A 175 10.44 -13.93 -5.05
C ASP A 175 9.59 -14.31 -6.27
N VAL A 176 8.41 -14.92 -6.06
CA VAL A 176 7.45 -15.26 -7.12
C VAL A 176 6.88 -13.99 -7.77
N ILE A 177 6.54 -12.97 -6.97
CA ILE A 177 6.07 -11.68 -7.50
C ILE A 177 7.14 -11.03 -8.38
N TRP A 178 8.41 -11.07 -7.97
CA TRP A 178 9.52 -10.57 -8.79
C TRP A 178 9.75 -11.42 -10.04
N ASP A 179 9.61 -12.74 -9.98
CA ASP A 179 9.69 -13.62 -11.15
C ASP A 179 8.62 -13.30 -12.21
N ILE A 180 7.39 -13.04 -11.77
CA ILE A 180 6.32 -12.59 -12.66
C ILE A 180 6.71 -11.25 -13.32
N MET A 181 7.24 -10.31 -12.56
CA MET A 181 7.67 -9.02 -13.10
C MET A 181 8.90 -9.14 -14.02
N ARG A 182 9.84 -10.04 -13.73
CA ARG A 182 10.98 -10.36 -14.62
C ARG A 182 10.48 -10.88 -15.96
N CYS A 183 9.53 -11.82 -15.95
CA CYS A 183 8.91 -12.33 -17.17
C CYS A 183 8.18 -11.22 -17.95
N TRP A 184 7.52 -10.29 -17.25
CA TRP A 184 6.87 -9.14 -17.88
C TRP A 184 7.88 -8.22 -18.59
N VAL A 185 9.00 -7.91 -17.95
CA VAL A 185 10.06 -7.05 -18.50
C VAL A 185 10.78 -7.72 -19.68
N LYS A 186 10.91 -9.06 -19.70
CA LYS A 186 11.42 -9.78 -20.88
C LYS A 186 10.54 -9.53 -22.12
N ASN A 187 9.22 -9.45 -21.94
CA ASN A 187 8.28 -9.16 -23.02
C ASN A 187 8.17 -7.65 -23.33
N HIS A 188 8.51 -6.78 -22.38
CA HIS A 188 8.46 -5.32 -22.50
C HIS A 188 9.79 -4.70 -22.04
N PRO A 189 10.79 -4.64 -22.92
CA PRO A 189 12.15 -4.26 -22.54
C PRO A 189 12.20 -2.84 -22.00
N VAL A 190 12.98 -2.67 -20.93
CA VAL A 190 13.21 -1.37 -20.26
C VAL A 190 14.55 -0.78 -20.66
N LYS A 191 14.69 0.53 -20.51
CA LYS A 191 15.98 1.20 -20.67
C LYS A 191 16.97 0.71 -19.61
N SER A 192 18.25 0.61 -19.98
CA SER A 192 19.31 0.27 -19.05
C SER A 192 19.35 1.28 -17.89
N GLN A 193 19.46 0.76 -16.68
CA GLN A 193 19.55 1.53 -15.45
C GLN A 193 20.95 1.37 -14.84
N ALA A 194 21.31 2.26 -13.91
CA ALA A 194 22.57 2.12 -13.19
C ALA A 194 22.62 0.80 -12.40
N PRO A 195 23.78 0.14 -12.31
CA PRO A 195 23.88 -1.21 -11.72
C PRO A 195 23.50 -1.26 -10.23
N ASP A 196 23.66 -0.16 -9.50
CA ASP A 196 23.31 -0.06 -8.06
C ASP A 196 21.80 0.16 -7.79
N GLN A 197 21.01 0.39 -8.84
CA GLN A 197 19.56 0.57 -8.67
C GLN A 197 18.90 -0.77 -8.33
N PRO A 198 17.94 -0.80 -7.39
CA PRO A 198 17.25 -2.03 -7.00
C PRO A 198 16.65 -2.79 -8.19
N GLY A 199 16.10 -2.06 -9.17
CA GLY A 199 15.53 -2.66 -10.38
C GLY A 199 16.56 -3.42 -11.22
N SER A 200 17.78 -2.89 -11.37
CA SER A 200 18.86 -3.55 -12.11
C SER A 200 19.28 -4.85 -11.44
N VAL A 201 19.40 -4.86 -10.10
CA VAL A 201 19.76 -6.05 -9.32
C VAL A 201 18.69 -7.14 -9.44
N ILE A 202 17.41 -6.75 -9.40
CA ILE A 202 16.29 -7.68 -9.55
C ILE A 202 16.28 -8.28 -10.95
N LEU A 203 16.49 -7.48 -11.99
CA LEU A 203 16.49 -7.91 -13.40
C LEU A 203 17.73 -8.69 -13.81
N ALA A 204 18.84 -8.55 -13.08
CA ALA A 204 20.06 -9.33 -13.31
C ALA A 204 19.89 -10.83 -12.98
N ARG A 205 18.87 -11.18 -12.20
CA ARG A 205 18.54 -12.57 -11.88
C ARG A 205 17.56 -13.14 -12.87
N GLU A 206 17.78 -14.38 -13.28
CA GLU A 206 16.84 -15.10 -14.12
C GLU A 206 15.62 -15.55 -13.30
N PRO A 207 14.40 -15.48 -13.89
CA PRO A 207 13.21 -15.96 -13.23
C PRO A 207 13.24 -17.48 -13.11
N VAL A 208 12.96 -18.00 -11.90
CA VAL A 208 12.80 -19.44 -11.65
C VAL A 208 11.43 -19.89 -12.13
N LEU A 209 10.40 -19.07 -11.86
CA LEU A 209 9.04 -19.28 -12.33
C LEU A 209 8.78 -18.57 -13.67
N GLN A 210 8.39 -19.35 -14.68
CA GLN A 210 7.91 -18.82 -15.96
C GLN A 210 6.45 -18.39 -15.82
N ALA A 211 6.20 -17.09 -15.85
CA ALA A 211 4.86 -16.55 -15.66
C ALA A 211 3.96 -16.72 -16.88
N ASN A 212 2.76 -17.25 -16.67
CA ASN A 212 1.73 -17.34 -17.70
C ASN A 212 0.76 -16.16 -17.60
N PHE A 213 0.82 -15.24 -18.58
CA PHE A 213 -0.04 -14.06 -18.65
C PHE A 213 -1.39 -14.29 -19.34
N ALA A 214 -1.71 -15.53 -19.74
CA ALA A 214 -3.02 -15.86 -20.30
C ALA A 214 -4.14 -15.51 -19.31
N ARG A 215 -5.22 -14.92 -19.82
CA ARG A 215 -6.31 -14.42 -18.98
C ARG A 215 -6.96 -15.57 -18.21
N ALA A 216 -6.81 -15.56 -16.90
CA ALA A 216 -7.49 -16.49 -16.01
C ALA A 216 -8.97 -16.09 -15.86
N VAL A 217 -9.89 -17.05 -15.87
CA VAL A 217 -11.33 -16.80 -15.71
C VAL A 217 -11.61 -16.10 -14.37
N ALA A 218 -10.83 -16.42 -13.34
CA ALA A 218 -10.90 -15.81 -12.01
C ALA A 218 -10.13 -14.47 -11.85
N SER A 219 -9.57 -13.90 -12.92
CA SER A 219 -8.78 -12.65 -12.83
C SER A 219 -9.61 -11.38 -12.54
N LEU A 220 -10.91 -11.46 -12.78
CA LEU A 220 -11.88 -10.43 -12.42
C LEU A 220 -12.64 -10.87 -11.18
N SER A 221 -12.76 -9.98 -10.21
CA SER A 221 -13.65 -10.23 -9.07
C SER A 221 -15.11 -10.24 -9.52
N LYS A 222 -15.98 -10.90 -8.76
CA LYS A 222 -17.41 -10.99 -9.07
C LYS A 222 -18.04 -9.59 -9.17
N ALA A 223 -17.61 -8.65 -8.32
CA ALA A 223 -18.01 -7.25 -8.37
C ALA A 223 -17.52 -6.53 -9.63
N GLN A 224 -16.29 -6.80 -10.09
CA GLN A 224 -15.79 -6.23 -11.35
C GLN A 224 -16.55 -6.76 -12.56
N ALA A 225 -16.87 -8.06 -12.57
CA ALA A 225 -17.70 -8.66 -13.62
C ALA A 225 -19.11 -8.03 -13.65
N LYS A 226 -19.65 -7.67 -12.48
CA LYS A 226 -20.94 -6.98 -12.33
C LYS A 226 -20.86 -5.45 -12.46
N LYS A 227 -19.69 -4.89 -12.83
CA LYS A 227 -19.45 -3.43 -12.94
C LYS A 227 -19.82 -2.61 -11.69
N VAL A 228 -19.73 -3.21 -10.51
CA VAL A 228 -19.95 -2.50 -9.24
C VAL A 228 -18.76 -1.60 -8.97
N ALA A 229 -18.99 -0.30 -8.83
CA ALA A 229 -17.94 0.66 -8.52
C ALA A 229 -17.37 0.38 -7.11
N ARG A 230 -16.07 0.07 -7.03
CA ARG A 230 -15.39 -0.22 -5.75
C ARG A 230 -14.87 1.03 -5.05
N PHE A 231 -14.36 1.96 -5.84
CA PHE A 231 -13.89 3.26 -5.38
C PHE A 231 -14.78 4.32 -5.99
N LEU A 232 -15.59 4.95 -5.15
CA LEU A 232 -16.36 6.12 -5.56
C LEU A 232 -15.45 7.35 -5.60
N PRO A 233 -15.69 8.29 -6.54
CA PRO A 233 -14.98 9.55 -6.56
C PRO A 233 -15.19 10.32 -5.25
N ASN A 234 -14.23 11.17 -4.90
CA ASN A 234 -14.37 12.02 -3.73
C ASN A 234 -15.58 12.97 -3.90
N PRO A 235 -16.34 13.26 -2.82
CA PRO A 235 -17.54 14.10 -2.90
C PRO A 235 -17.26 15.53 -3.39
N GLU A 236 -16.14 16.12 -2.98
CA GLU A 236 -15.77 17.51 -3.29
C GLU A 236 -14.39 17.59 -3.97
N ARG A 237 -14.18 18.67 -4.74
CA ARG A 237 -12.84 19.04 -5.21
C ARG A 237 -11.99 19.46 -4.01
N HIS A 238 -10.75 18.99 -3.92
CA HIS A 238 -9.84 19.20 -2.78
C HIS A 238 -10.26 18.48 -1.48
N TRP A 239 -11.06 17.42 -1.58
CA TRP A 239 -11.41 16.55 -0.46
C TRP A 239 -10.18 15.90 0.18
N GLY A 240 -9.85 16.32 1.40
CA GLY A 240 -8.85 15.68 2.24
C GLY A 240 -8.22 16.56 3.31
N PRO A 241 -7.11 16.13 3.94
CA PRO A 241 -6.44 16.85 5.00
C PRO A 241 -6.01 18.19 4.44
N LYS A 242 -6.57 19.25 5.00
CA LYS A 242 -6.16 20.61 4.67
C LYS A 242 -4.72 20.81 5.14
N LEU A 243 -4.08 21.84 4.59
CA LEU A 243 -2.72 22.21 5.00
C LEU A 243 -2.62 22.31 6.51
N ARG A 244 -1.48 21.87 7.05
CA ARG A 244 -1.14 22.04 8.47
C ARG A 244 -1.33 23.51 8.85
N ALA A 245 -2.02 23.78 9.96
CA ALA A 245 -2.23 25.13 10.48
C ALA A 245 -0.88 25.90 10.53
N GLY A 246 -0.87 27.13 10.01
CA GLY A 246 0.31 28.01 9.98
C GLY A 246 1.13 27.99 8.69
N ARG A 247 0.88 27.07 7.73
CA ARG A 247 1.49 27.15 6.39
C ARG A 247 0.58 27.92 5.43
N GLN A 248 1.08 29.02 4.88
CA GLN A 248 0.43 29.74 3.77
C GLN A 248 0.63 28.98 2.45
N ILE A 249 -0.37 29.04 1.57
CA ILE A 249 -0.31 28.45 0.23
C ILE A 249 0.66 29.29 -0.60
N THR A 250 1.87 28.78 -0.84
CA THR A 250 2.84 29.39 -1.77
C THR A 250 2.55 28.98 -3.22
N SER A 251 3.16 29.65 -4.20
CA SER A 251 3.08 29.32 -5.65
C SER A 251 3.31 27.84 -5.98
N LYS A 252 4.14 27.15 -5.19
CA LYS A 252 4.39 25.69 -5.30
C LYS A 252 3.16 24.79 -5.03
N HIS A 253 2.06 25.37 -4.56
CA HIS A 253 0.81 24.71 -4.23
C HIS A 253 -0.36 25.24 -5.07
N VAL A 254 -0.09 25.95 -6.17
CA VAL A 254 -1.09 26.54 -7.06
C VAL A 254 -2.10 25.53 -7.62
N SER A 255 -1.72 24.25 -7.74
CA SER A 255 -2.65 23.16 -8.07
C SER A 255 -3.76 22.92 -7.03
N LEU A 256 -3.59 23.41 -5.80
CA LEU A 256 -4.61 23.38 -4.74
C LEU A 256 -5.58 24.58 -4.81
N LEU A 257 -5.25 25.62 -5.57
CA LEU A 257 -6.04 26.85 -5.71
C LEU A 257 -7.00 26.83 -6.90
N GLY A 258 -6.99 25.75 -7.70
CA GLY A 258 -7.89 25.56 -8.83
C GLY A 258 -7.27 25.94 -10.19
N PRO A 259 -7.95 25.58 -11.30
CA PRO A 259 -7.42 25.76 -12.65
C PRO A 259 -7.19 27.22 -13.04
N ASP A 260 -7.98 28.16 -12.50
CA ASP A 260 -7.82 29.60 -12.80
C ASP A 260 -6.56 30.18 -12.17
N ALA A 261 -6.19 29.73 -10.97
CA ALA A 261 -4.94 30.09 -10.31
C ALA A 261 -3.71 29.46 -10.99
N VAL A 262 -3.86 28.23 -11.52
CA VAL A 262 -2.82 27.55 -12.31
C VAL A 262 -2.59 28.26 -13.65
N ASN A 263 -3.67 28.60 -14.35
CA ASN A 263 -3.59 29.32 -15.62
C ASN A 263 -3.06 30.75 -15.43
N GLY A 264 -3.43 31.43 -14.35
CA GLY A 264 -2.87 32.74 -13.98
C GLY A 264 -1.37 32.70 -13.69
N HIS A 265 -0.89 31.66 -13.00
CA HIS A 265 0.54 31.49 -12.71
C HIS A 265 1.36 31.16 -13.97
N LEU A 266 0.85 30.27 -14.84
CA LEU A 266 1.50 29.93 -16.11
C LEU A 266 1.58 31.13 -17.07
N ASN A 267 0.56 32.00 -17.06
CA ASN A 267 0.57 33.22 -17.87
C ASN A 267 1.54 34.28 -17.31
N HIS A 268 1.75 34.33 -15.99
CA HIS A 268 2.71 35.26 -15.38
C HIS A 268 4.17 34.85 -15.58
N GLU A 269 4.50 33.55 -15.54
CA GLU A 269 5.87 33.07 -15.80
C GLU A 269 6.33 33.30 -17.24
N ASN A 270 5.41 33.35 -18.21
CA ASN A 270 5.73 33.69 -19.60
C ASN A 270 5.95 35.19 -19.85
N SER A 271 5.75 36.05 -18.84
CA SER A 271 5.73 37.50 -19.00
C SER A 271 6.90 38.24 -18.32
N GLU A 272 7.70 37.59 -17.47
CA GLU A 272 8.75 38.27 -16.70
C GLU A 272 10.06 37.45 -16.62
N GLU A 273 10.98 37.70 -17.55
CA GLU A 273 12.41 37.79 -17.21
C GLU A 273 12.71 39.29 -17.00
N PRO A 274 13.34 39.71 -15.88
CA PRO A 274 14.81 39.78 -15.87
C PRO A 274 15.54 39.65 -14.51
N GLU A 275 16.83 39.27 -14.63
CA GLU A 275 18.05 39.50 -13.79
C GLU A 275 17.96 39.87 -12.29
N ALA A 276 18.46 38.98 -11.42
CA ALA A 276 18.71 39.26 -10.01
C ALA A 276 20.14 39.76 -9.73
N LYS A 277 20.27 41.04 -9.34
CA LYS A 277 21.48 41.60 -8.67
C LYS A 277 21.46 41.31 -7.17
N ARG A 278 22.54 40.73 -6.64
CA ARG A 278 22.84 40.57 -5.21
C ARG A 278 23.16 41.94 -4.57
N HIS A 279 22.60 42.23 -3.39
CA HIS A 279 23.19 43.20 -2.47
C HIS A 279 23.17 42.73 -1.01
N LYS A 280 24.38 42.74 -0.41
CA LYS A 280 24.69 42.64 1.02
C LYS A 280 24.06 43.79 1.81
N ARG A 281 23.71 43.55 3.08
CA ARG A 281 23.60 44.60 4.11
C ARG A 281 24.59 44.27 5.24
N ASP A 282 25.38 45.27 5.60
CA ASP A 282 26.23 45.35 6.78
C ASP A 282 25.93 46.69 7.48
N ASP A 283 26.36 46.77 8.73
CA ASP A 283 26.60 47.94 9.60
C ASP A 283 25.42 48.45 10.47
N THR A 284 25.37 48.14 11.79
CA THR A 284 26.04 48.75 13.00
C THR A 284 25.38 50.08 13.43
N GLU A 285 25.15 50.44 14.71
CA GLU A 285 26.01 50.59 15.92
C GLU A 285 25.10 50.66 17.20
N ASN A 286 25.39 50.00 18.35
CA ASN A 286 26.15 50.42 19.58
C ASN A 286 25.62 51.66 20.35
N PRO A 287 25.94 51.92 21.66
CA PRO A 287 26.82 51.23 22.65
C PRO A 287 26.08 50.94 24.01
N THR A 288 26.60 50.32 25.10
CA THR A 288 27.66 50.77 26.05
C THR A 288 28.09 49.68 27.07
N SER A 289 29.42 49.59 27.27
CA SER A 289 30.24 49.35 28.50
C SER A 289 29.83 48.40 29.64
N ILE A 290 30.78 47.56 30.09
CA ILE A 290 31.48 47.70 31.39
C ILE A 290 32.77 46.82 31.38
N SER A 291 33.88 47.51 31.70
CA SER A 291 35.24 47.11 32.17
C SER A 291 35.93 45.87 31.62
#